data_AF-A0A929BVA0-F1
#
_entry.id   AF-A0A929BVA0-F1
#
_cell.length_a   1.000
_cell.length_b   1.000
_cell.length_c   1.000
_cell.angle_alpha   90.00
_cell.angle_beta   90.00
_cell.angle_gamma   90.00
#
_symmetry.space_group_name_H-M   'P 1'
#
loop_
_entity.id
_entity.type
_entity.pdbx_description
1 polymer ?
#
loop_
_entity_poly.entity_id
_entity_poly.type
_entity_poly.pdbx_seq_one_letter_code
_entity_poly.pdbx_strand_id
1 'polypeptide(L)'
;SNFPECRHTEPWLHKIGVTCPLDGGEVVERKTRKGRTFYGCSNYPECDFTSWKKPLANPCPQCGGLLVVANKNHAQCTQCEEQFSLDQVSVEEASAN
;
A
#
# COMPACT_ATOMS: atom_id res chain seq x y z
N SER A 1 -22.39 8.02 -38.81
CA SER A 1 -22.23 8.09 -37.34
C SER A 1 -20.97 7.32 -37.00
N ASN A 2 -19.76 7.89 -37.03
CA ASN A 2 -19.14 8.96 -36.25
C ASN A 2 -19.07 8.67 -34.73
N PHE A 3 -17.83 8.34 -34.30
CA PHE A 3 -17.26 8.09 -32.96
C PHE A 3 -17.33 6.68 -32.33
N PRO A 4 -16.16 6.04 -32.06
CA PRO A 4 -16.11 4.81 -31.25
C PRO A 4 -16.17 5.14 -29.75
N GLU A 5 -17.03 4.43 -29.03
CA GLU A 5 -17.13 4.42 -27.56
C GLU A 5 -15.88 3.75 -26.97
N CYS A 6 -14.81 4.51 -26.74
CA CYS A 6 -13.74 4.04 -25.87
C CYS A 6 -13.11 5.21 -25.13
N ARG A 7 -13.60 5.44 -23.90
CA ARG A 7 -12.89 6.22 -22.87
C ARG A 7 -12.40 5.28 -21.78
N HIS A 8 -11.50 4.37 -22.13
CA HIS A 8 -10.75 3.64 -21.11
C HIS A 8 -9.46 4.42 -20.84
N THR A 9 -9.53 5.44 -19.97
CA THR A 9 -8.32 5.90 -19.28
C THR A 9 -8.10 4.93 -18.14
N GLU A 10 -7.24 3.94 -18.35
CA GLU A 10 -6.78 3.09 -17.24
C GLU A 10 -6.16 4.03 -16.20
N PRO A 11 -6.67 4.04 -14.96
CA PRO A 11 -6.06 4.85 -13.92
C PRO A 11 -4.64 4.33 -13.71
N TRP A 12 -3.65 5.20 -13.87
CA TRP A 12 -2.28 4.89 -13.46
C TRP A 12 -2.28 4.63 -11.95
N LEU A 13 -2.31 3.35 -11.56
CA LEU A 13 -2.27 2.93 -10.17
C LEU A 13 -0.82 2.90 -9.71
N HIS A 14 -0.47 3.72 -8.72
CA HIS A 14 0.88 3.76 -8.17
C HIS A 14 1.05 2.60 -7.18
N LYS A 15 1.66 1.52 -7.65
CA LYS A 15 2.01 0.36 -6.82
C LYS A 15 3.06 0.77 -5.80
N ILE A 16 2.85 0.41 -4.53
CA ILE A 16 3.78 0.72 -3.44
C ILE A 16 4.68 -0.46 -3.07
N GLY A 17 4.63 -1.55 -3.84
CA GLY A 17 5.41 -2.76 -3.59
C GLY A 17 4.97 -3.56 -2.37
N VAL A 18 3.73 -3.37 -1.91
CA VAL A 18 3.20 -4.03 -0.70
C VAL A 18 2.23 -5.12 -1.08
N THR A 19 2.38 -6.28 -0.47
CA THR A 19 1.49 -7.43 -0.66
C THR A 19 0.23 -7.29 0.20
N CYS A 20 -0.93 -7.57 -0.37
CA CYS A 20 -2.20 -7.54 0.34
C CYS A 20 -2.28 -8.73 1.32
N PRO A 21 -2.67 -8.50 2.58
CA PRO A 21 -2.78 -9.58 3.57
C PRO A 21 -4.01 -10.48 3.37
N LEU A 22 -4.96 -10.11 2.51
CA LEU A 22 -6.20 -10.89 2.29
C LEU A 22 -6.03 -11.91 1.17
N ASP A 23 -5.55 -11.48 0.01
CA ASP A 23 -5.47 -12.29 -1.21
C ASP A 23 -4.04 -12.46 -1.75
N GLY A 24 -3.03 -11.81 -1.13
CA GLY A 24 -1.67 -11.80 -1.64
C GLY A 24 -1.47 -10.90 -2.88
N GLY A 25 -2.47 -10.10 -3.24
CA GLY A 25 -2.42 -9.17 -4.38
C GLY A 25 -1.49 -7.99 -4.14
N GLU A 26 -1.42 -7.07 -5.11
CA GLU A 26 -0.61 -5.86 -4.97
C GLU A 26 -1.42 -4.73 -4.36
N VAL A 27 -0.83 -3.99 -3.41
CA VAL A 27 -1.46 -2.79 -2.85
C VAL A 27 -1.02 -1.56 -3.64
N VAL A 28 -2.00 -0.76 -4.02
CA VAL A 28 -1.84 0.45 -4.81
C VAL A 28 -2.28 1.68 -4.03
N GLU A 29 -1.57 2.79 -4.23
CA GLU A 29 -1.97 4.10 -3.74
C GLU A 29 -3.08 4.68 -4.62
N ARG A 30 -4.18 5.09 -3.99
CA ARG A 30 -5.34 5.71 -4.63
C ARG A 30 -5.69 7.01 -3.90
N LYS A 31 -6.33 7.94 -4.62
CA LYS A 31 -6.82 9.21 -4.05
C LYS A 31 -8.33 9.24 -4.14
N THR A 32 -8.97 9.59 -3.04
CA THR A 32 -10.41 9.86 -3.03
C THR A 32 -10.70 11.12 -3.84
N ARG A 33 -11.97 11.32 -4.24
CA ARG A 33 -12.42 12.57 -4.89
C ARG A 33 -12.13 13.83 -4.05
N LYS A 34 -12.02 13.69 -2.73
CA LYS A 34 -11.66 14.78 -1.79
C LYS A 34 -10.14 14.98 -1.66
N GLY A 35 -9.32 14.26 -2.41
CA GLY A 35 -7.85 14.35 -2.38
C GLY A 35 -7.17 13.58 -1.25
N ARG A 36 -7.91 12.89 -0.37
CA ARG A 36 -7.30 12.03 0.66
C ARG A 36 -6.73 10.77 0.02
N THR A 37 -5.46 10.48 0.30
CA THR A 37 -4.80 9.24 -0.12
C THR A 37 -5.27 8.05 0.72
N PHE A 38 -5.45 6.91 0.08
CA PHE A 38 -5.71 5.62 0.70
C PHE A 38 -5.00 4.53 -0.10
N TYR A 39 -4.78 3.38 0.53
CA TYR A 39 -4.09 2.23 -0.04
C TYR A 39 -5.09 1.11 -0.17
N GLY A 40 -5.27 0.58 -1.38
CA GLY A 40 -6.24 -0.49 -1.63
C GLY A 40 -5.61 -1.62 -2.44
N CYS A 41 -6.20 -2.81 -2.38
CA CYS A 41 -5.77 -3.90 -3.26
C CYS A 41 -6.04 -3.54 -4.73
N SER A 42 -5.10 -3.91 -5.60
CA SER A 42 -5.24 -3.79 -7.06
C SER A 42 -6.34 -4.68 -7.61
N ASN A 43 -6.65 -5.78 -6.92
CA ASN A 43 -7.61 -6.78 -7.35
C ASN A 43 -9.07 -6.42 -7.01
N TYR A 44 -9.36 -5.19 -6.56
CA TYR A 44 -10.74 -4.75 -6.36
C TYR A 44 -11.54 -4.88 -7.68
N PRO A 45 -12.75 -5.51 -7.69
CA PRO A 45 -13.62 -5.82 -6.55
C PRO A 45 -13.42 -7.19 -5.90
N GLU A 46 -12.50 -8.03 -6.39
CA GLU A 46 -12.24 -9.37 -5.82
C GLU A 46 -11.66 -9.31 -4.41
N CYS A 47 -10.96 -8.22 -4.07
CA CYS A 47 -10.46 -7.93 -2.73
C CYS A 47 -10.86 -6.52 -2.28
N ASP A 48 -11.54 -6.41 -1.14
CA ASP A 48 -12.01 -5.15 -0.54
C ASP A 48 -11.02 -4.51 0.44
N PHE A 49 -9.81 -5.06 0.57
CA PHE A 49 -8.77 -4.52 1.43
C PHE A 49 -8.50 -3.04 1.12
N THR A 50 -8.68 -2.19 2.14
CA THR A 50 -8.36 -0.78 2.10
C THR A 50 -7.76 -0.31 3.42
N SER A 51 -6.78 0.60 3.35
CA SER A 51 -6.12 1.18 4.50
C SER A 51 -5.88 2.68 4.29
N TRP A 52 -6.08 3.47 5.35
CA TRP A 52 -5.74 4.90 5.36
C TRP A 52 -4.27 5.15 5.67
N LYS A 53 -3.62 4.23 6.37
CA LYS A 53 -2.19 4.28 6.66
C LYS A 53 -1.44 3.53 5.57
N LYS A 54 -0.26 4.02 5.20
CA LYS A 54 0.61 3.36 4.22
C LYS A 54 1.06 2.01 4.78
N PRO A 55 0.64 0.88 4.20
CA PRO A 55 1.17 -0.41 4.62
C PRO A 55 2.61 -0.55 4.12
N LEU A 56 3.36 -1.45 4.73
CA LEU A 56 4.74 -1.75 4.37
C LEU A 56 4.84 -3.14 3.77
N ALA A 57 5.79 -3.30 2.85
CA ALA A 57 6.03 -4.57 2.16
C ALA A 57 6.54 -5.63 3.14
N ASN A 58 7.31 -5.18 4.13
CA ASN A 58 7.87 -6.05 5.14
C ASN A 58 6.80 -6.45 6.17
N PRO A 59 6.61 -7.76 6.43
CA PRO A 59 5.75 -8.23 7.50
C PRO A 59 6.36 -7.90 8.87
N CYS A 60 5.53 -7.94 9.91
CA CYS A 60 5.98 -7.71 11.28
C CYS A 60 6.96 -8.82 11.70
N PRO A 61 8.18 -8.48 12.17
CA PRO A 61 9.17 -9.49 12.59
C PRO A 61 8.79 -10.20 13.90
N GLN A 62 7.81 -9.69 14.65
CA GLN A 62 7.33 -10.32 15.89
C GLN A 62 6.19 -11.32 15.65
N CYS A 63 5.21 -11.00 14.79
CA CYS A 63 4.01 -11.82 14.63
C CYS A 63 3.65 -12.15 13.17
N GLY A 64 4.38 -11.62 12.19
CA GLY A 64 4.07 -11.78 10.76
C GLY A 64 2.89 -10.92 10.26
N GLY A 65 2.28 -10.10 11.11
CA GLY A 65 1.18 -9.21 10.74
C GLY A 65 1.57 -8.06 9.82
N LEU A 66 0.58 -7.36 9.27
CA LEU A 66 0.79 -6.19 8.41
C LEU A 66 1.37 -5.02 9.22
N LEU A 67 2.49 -4.48 8.76
CA LEU A 67 3.05 -3.23 9.28
C LEU A 67 2.47 -2.03 8.52
N VAL A 68 2.12 -0.99 9.25
CA VAL A 68 1.64 0.28 8.69
C VAL A 68 2.43 1.45 9.24
N VAL A 69 2.64 2.49 8.44
CA VAL A 69 3.27 3.74 8.87
C VAL A 69 2.40 4.41 9.94
N ALA A 70 2.89 4.45 11.18
CA ALA A 70 2.21 5.12 12.29
C ALA A 70 2.59 6.59 12.38
N ASN A 71 3.88 6.90 12.23
CA ASN A 71 4.46 8.24 12.29
C ASN A 71 5.54 8.40 11.22
N LYS A 72 6.16 9.59 11.13
CA LYS A 72 7.27 9.85 10.20
C LYS A 72 8.47 8.90 10.39
N ASN A 73 8.64 8.36 11.60
CA ASN A 73 9.81 7.55 11.97
C ASN A 73 9.45 6.12 12.40
N HIS A 74 8.17 5.81 12.64
CA HIS A 74 7.76 4.52 13.21
C HIS A 74 6.66 3.85 12.39
N ALA A 75 6.84 2.56 12.13
CA ALA A 75 5.82 1.63 11.70
C ALA A 75 5.17 0.99 12.92
N GLN A 76 3.90 0.66 12.84
CA GLN A 76 3.19 -0.08 13.87
C GLN A 76 2.51 -1.29 13.24
N CYS A 77 2.55 -2.42 13.93
CA CYS A 77 1.82 -3.60 13.52
C CYS A 77 0.33 -3.45 13.81
N THR A 78 -0.54 -3.87 12.88
CA THR A 78 -1.98 -3.91 13.11
C THR A 78 -2.46 -5.13 13.90
N GLN A 79 -1.60 -6.14 14.07
CA GLN A 79 -1.89 -7.38 14.80
C GLN A 79 -1.41 -7.33 16.25
N CYS A 80 -0.11 -7.05 16.48
CA CYS A 80 0.48 -7.05 17.83
C CYS A 80 0.77 -5.65 18.39
N GLU A 81 0.39 -4.59 17.67
CA GLU A 81 0.58 -3.18 18.07
C GLU A 81 2.02 -2.72 18.32
N GLU A 82 3.00 -3.58 18.01
CA GLU A 82 4.42 -3.29 18.20
C GLU A 82 4.93 -2.23 17.22
N GLN A 83 5.85 -1.38 17.68
CA GLN A 83 6.43 -0.29 16.90
C GLN A 83 7.86 -0.59 16.43
N PHE A 84 8.13 -0.29 15.15
CA PHE A 84 9.43 -0.51 14.51
C PHE A 84 9.92 0.79 13.86
N SER A 85 11.23 1.03 13.83
CA SER A 85 11.81 2.21 13.17
C SER A 85 11.73 2.09 11.65
N LEU A 86 11.13 3.08 10.96
CA LEU A 86 11.00 3.09 9.50
C LEU A 86 12.34 3.19 8.77
N ASP A 87 13.31 3.87 9.38
CA ASP A 87 14.65 4.05 8.82
C ASP A 87 15.33 2.71 8.52
N GLN A 88 15.07 1.70 9.36
CA GLN A 88 15.63 0.35 9.20
C GLN A 88 14.82 -0.53 8.24
N VAL A 89 13.59 -0.14 7.91
CA VAL A 89 12.65 -0.97 7.13
C VAL A 89 12.60 -0.56 5.65
N SER A 90 13.15 0.60 5.28
CA SER A 90 13.08 1.15 3.90
C SER A 90 14.44 1.38 3.21
N VAL A 91 15.55 0.98 3.81
CA VAL A 91 16.89 1.23 3.27
C VAL A 91 17.37 0.11 2.35
N GLU A 92 16.89 0.10 1.10
CA GLU A 92 17.64 -0.60 0.05
C GLU A 92 17.73 0.13 -1.30
N GLU A 93 17.24 1.37 -1.42
CA GLU A 93 17.41 2.16 -2.65
C GLU A 93 18.09 3.51 -2.39
N ALA A 94 19.37 3.49 -1.96
CA ALA A 94 20.39 4.51 -2.26
C ALA A 94 21.73 4.16 -1.58
N SER A 95 22.34 3.04 -1.95
CA SER A 95 23.78 2.82 -1.74
C SER A 95 24.39 2.23 -3.00
N ALA A 96 24.79 3.11 -3.91
CA ALA A 96 25.91 2.86 -4.80
C ALA A 96 26.74 4.16 -4.82
N ASN A 97 27.96 4.04 -4.29
CA ASN A 97 29.01 5.05 -4.27
C ASN A 97 29.44 5.47 -5.69
#